data_AF-A0A2N9LTJ2-F1
#
_entry.id   AF-A0A2N9LTJ2-F1
#
_cell.length_a   1.000
_cell.length_b   1.000
_cell.length_c   1.000
_cell.angle_alpha   90.00
_cell.angle_beta   90.00
_cell.angle_gamma   90.00
#
_symmetry.space_group_name_H-M   'P 1'
#
loop_
_entity.id
_entity.type
_entity.pdbx_description
1 polymer ?
#
loop_
_entity_poly.entity_id
_entity_poly.type
_entity_poly.pdbx_seq_one_letter_code
_entity_poly.pdbx_strand_id
1 'polypeptide(L)'
;MSLRTRNLYSQGTAEPRSFDVNRLEVLRGPQGTLYGAGSMGGTIRFLSNAPDPGAFAATASAQLADTDHGGVTYEAQSVLNLPFL
;
A
#
# COMPACT_ATOMS: atom_id res chain seq x y z
N MET A 1 -12.07 -10.31 7.01
CA MET A 1 -12.77 -9.11 6.50
C MET A 1 -11.82 -8.40 5.54
N SER A 2 -12.17 -8.33 4.25
CA SER A 2 -11.28 -7.86 3.18
C SER A 2 -11.11 -6.34 3.23
N LEU A 3 -9.95 -5.85 3.68
CA LEU A 3 -9.56 -4.46 3.43
C LEU A 3 -9.26 -4.31 1.94
N ARG A 4 -10.13 -3.59 1.22
CA ARG A 4 -9.84 -3.15 -0.14
C ARG A 4 -8.94 -1.92 -0.06
N THR A 5 -7.65 -2.11 -0.26
CA THR A 5 -6.69 -1.02 -0.45
C THR A 5 -7.12 -0.22 -1.69
N ARG A 6 -7.68 0.99 -1.50
CA ARG A 6 -7.97 1.89 -2.63
C ARG A 6 -6.63 2.42 -3.13
N ASN A 7 -6.29 2.09 -4.37
CA ASN A 7 -5.13 2.65 -5.06
C ASN A 7 -5.26 4.18 -5.09
N LEU A 8 -4.20 4.90 -4.72
CA LEU A 8 -4.11 6.32 -5.05
C LEU A 8 -3.65 6.43 -6.49
N TYR A 9 -4.43 7.16 -7.29
CA TYR A 9 -4.02 7.53 -8.63
C TYR A 9 -3.19 8.79 -8.54
N SER A 10 -1.88 8.65 -8.59
CA SER A 10 -0.95 9.75 -8.87
C SER A 10 -0.46 9.55 -10.31
N GLN A 11 -0.61 10.57 -11.16
CA GLN A 11 -0.06 10.59 -12.52
C GLN A 11 -0.48 9.40 -13.43
N GLY A 12 -1.72 8.90 -13.29
CA GLY A 12 -2.25 7.84 -14.15
C GLY A 12 -1.77 6.43 -13.84
N THR A 13 -0.99 6.25 -12.77
CA THR A 13 -0.52 4.93 -12.31
C THR A 13 -1.15 4.59 -10.95
N ALA A 14 -1.59 3.34 -10.80
CA ALA A 14 -2.04 2.82 -9.51
C ALA A 14 -0.81 2.53 -8.65
N GLU A 15 -0.46 3.46 -7.77
CA GLU A 15 0.67 3.29 -6.85
C GLU A 15 0.14 2.69 -5.53
N PRO A 16 0.62 1.50 -5.13
CA PRO A 16 0.33 1.00 -3.80
C PRO A 16 0.99 1.93 -2.78
N ARG A 17 0.22 2.39 -1.79
CA ARG A 17 0.80 3.15 -0.68
C ARG A 17 1.91 2.31 -0.04
N SER A 18 3.14 2.83 -0.07
CA SER A 18 4.28 2.24 0.62
C SER A 18 4.14 2.35 2.15
N PHE A 19 3.40 3.36 2.60
CA PHE A 19 3.00 3.55 3.98
C PHE A 19 1.91 2.54 4.36
N ASP A 20 2.10 1.90 5.51
CA ASP A 20 1.24 0.83 6.06
C ASP A 20 1.33 -0.54 5.37
N VAL A 21 2.48 -0.87 4.76
CA VAL A 21 2.77 -2.21 4.24
C VAL A 21 3.38 -3.10 5.31
N ASN A 22 2.83 -4.30 5.48
CA ASN A 22 3.39 -5.34 6.33
C ASN A 22 4.46 -6.15 5.58
N ARG A 23 4.13 -6.64 4.37
CA ARG A 23 5.07 -7.39 3.53
C ARG A 23 4.69 -7.39 2.04
N LEU A 24 5.69 -7.69 1.22
CA LEU A 24 5.54 -7.94 -0.21
C LEU A 24 5.71 -9.44 -0.51
N GLU A 25 4.79 -10.01 -1.28
CA GLU A 25 4.87 -11.40 -1.74
C GLU A 25 5.07 -11.40 -3.26
N VAL A 26 6.15 -12.05 -3.73
CA VAL A 26 6.47 -12.19 -5.14
C VAL A 26 6.25 -13.63 -5.57
N LEU A 27 5.26 -13.83 -6.43
CA LEU A 27 4.91 -15.12 -7.00
C LEU A 27 5.44 -15.16 -8.43
N ARG A 28 6.52 -15.92 -8.64
CA ARG A 28 7.14 -16.06 -9.95
C ARG A 28 6.35 -17.04 -10.83
N GLY A 29 6.21 -16.70 -12.11
CA GLY A 29 5.53 -17.54 -13.10
C GLY A 29 4.01 -17.44 -13.08
N PRO A 30 3.31 -18.03 -14.08
CA PRO A 30 1.88 -17.80 -14.29
C PRO A 30 1.02 -18.16 -13.07
N GLN A 31 0.30 -17.18 -12.52
CA GLN A 31 -0.65 -17.40 -11.41
C GLN A 31 -2.12 -17.23 -11.85
N GLY A 32 -2.47 -17.76 -13.02
CA GLY A 32 -3.79 -17.55 -13.65
C GLY A 32 -4.99 -18.04 -12.83
N THR A 33 -4.84 -19.10 -12.04
CA THR A 33 -5.94 -19.67 -11.25
C THR A 33 -6.27 -18.86 -10.00
N LEU A 34 -5.27 -18.27 -9.34
CA LEU A 34 -5.44 -17.53 -8.09
C LEU A 34 -5.62 -16.02 -8.31
N TYR A 35 -5.07 -15.47 -9.40
CA TYR A 35 -5.03 -14.02 -9.63
C TYR A 35 -5.48 -13.60 -11.04
N GLY A 36 -6.03 -14.52 -11.84
CA GLY A 36 -6.67 -14.22 -13.13
C GLY A 36 -5.71 -13.93 -14.28
N ALA A 37 -6.30 -13.57 -15.43
CA ALA A 37 -5.62 -13.47 -16.72
C ALA A 37 -4.43 -12.48 -16.78
N GLY A 38 -4.35 -11.53 -15.83
CA GLY A 38 -3.25 -10.57 -15.72
C GLY A 38 -1.97 -11.11 -15.10
N SER A 39 -1.94 -12.37 -14.64
CA SER A 39 -0.83 -12.93 -13.86
C SER A 39 0.10 -13.85 -14.66
N MET A 40 0.14 -13.72 -15.99
CA MET A 40 0.95 -14.59 -16.87
C MET A 40 2.46 -14.44 -16.64
N GLY A 41 2.93 -13.25 -16.25
CA GLY A 41 4.34 -13.00 -15.91
C GLY A 41 4.71 -13.27 -14.45
N GLY A 42 3.73 -13.61 -13.61
CA GLY A 42 3.84 -13.59 -12.16
C GLY A 42 2.92 -12.57 -11.51
N THR A 43 2.87 -12.58 -10.18
CA THR A 43 2.04 -11.68 -9.37
C THR A 43 2.88 -11.10 -8.23
N ILE A 44 2.79 -9.78 -8.04
CA ILE A 44 3.31 -9.11 -6.84
C ILE A 44 2.13 -8.68 -5.99
N ARG A 45 2.18 -9.00 -4.69
CA ARG A 45 1.14 -8.64 -3.73
C ARG A 45 1.72 -7.75 -2.65
N PHE A 46 1.00 -6.68 -2.36
CA PHE A 46 1.25 -5.77 -1.26
C PHE A 46 0.26 -6.11 -0.15
N LEU A 47 0.75 -6.61 0.98
CA LEU A 47 -0.09 -6.90 2.15
C LEU A 47 0.08 -5.76 3.14
N SER A 48 -1.01 -5.07 3.47
CA SER A 48 -1.02 -4.04 4.51
C SER A 48 -0.98 -4.64 5.91
N ASN A 49 -0.75 -3.80 6.93
CA ASN A 49 -0.93 -4.23 8.31
C ASN A 49 -2.40 -4.59 8.58
N ALA A 50 -2.61 -5.65 9.36
CA ALA A 50 -3.94 -6.02 9.82
C ALA A 50 -4.35 -5.13 11.00
N PRO A 51 -5.62 -4.72 11.09
CA PRO A 51 -6.09 -3.97 12.25
C PRO A 51 -6.07 -4.83 13.51
N ASP A 52 -5.69 -4.25 14.65
CA ASP A 52 -5.78 -4.89 15.97
C ASP A 52 -7.14 -4.53 16.61
N PRO A 53 -8.06 -5.48 16.79
CA PRO A 53 -9.38 -5.18 17.35
C PRO A 53 -9.33 -4.76 18.83
N GLY A 54 -8.25 -5.08 19.56
CA GLY A 54 -8.14 -4.87 21.01
C GLY A 54 -7.45 -3.59 21.44
N ALA A 55 -6.79 -2.87 20.52
CA ALA A 55 -5.98 -1.72 20.88
C ALA A 55 -6.16 -0.55 19.90
N PHE A 56 -6.17 0.67 20.43
CA PHE A 56 -6.01 1.85 19.59
C PHE A 56 -4.54 2.02 19.19
N ALA A 57 -4.29 2.30 17.91
CA ALA A 57 -2.96 2.67 17.43
C ALA A 57 -3.05 3.78 16.36
N ALA A 58 -2.05 4.64 16.31
CA ALA A 58 -1.96 5.70 15.31
C ALA A 58 -0.51 5.86 14.84
N THR A 59 -0.33 6.09 13.54
CA THR A 59 0.97 6.38 12.94
C THR A 59 0.81 7.49 11.92
N ALA A 60 1.70 8.47 11.94
CA ALA A 60 1.73 9.57 10.99
C ALA A 60 3.15 9.80 10.48
N SER A 61 3.28 10.19 9.21
CA SER A 61 4.54 10.56 8.59
C SER A 61 4.35 11.78 7.69
N ALA A 62 5.39 12.61 7.61
CA ALA A 62 5.45 13.73 6.68
C ALA A 62 6.86 13.78 6.09
N GLN A 63 6.97 14.09 4.81
CA GLN A 63 8.23 14.18 4.08
C GLN A 63 8.24 15.45 3.25
N LEU A 64 9.41 16.07 3.18
CA LEU A 64 9.73 17.13 2.23
C LEU A 64 10.99 16.72 1.50
N ALA A 65 10.97 16.89 0.18
CA ALA A 65 12.09 16.59 -0.69
C ALA A 65 12.30 17.76 -1.65
N ASP A 66 13.55 18.06 -1.96
CA ASP A 66 13.91 18.99 -3.02
C ASP A 66 14.69 18.21 -4.08
N THR A 67 14.32 18.41 -5.35
CA THR A 67 14.95 17.71 -6.47
C THR A 67 15.63 18.73 -7.35
N ASP A 68 16.90 18.49 -7.69
CA ASP A 68 17.65 19.35 -8.59
C ASP A 68 16.91 19.47 -9.94
N HIS A 69 16.64 20.70 -10.36
CA HIS A 69 15.77 21.04 -11.50
C HIS A 69 14.33 20.47 -11.47
N GLY A 70 13.91 19.81 -10.39
CA GLY A 70 12.60 19.16 -10.22
C GLY A 70 11.66 19.86 -9.24
N GLY A 71 12.20 20.75 -8.40
CA GLY A 71 11.44 21.53 -7.44
C GLY A 71 11.11 20.77 -6.14
N VAL A 72 10.37 21.45 -5.27
CA VAL A 72 10.02 20.96 -3.93
C VAL A 72 8.79 20.06 -3.97
N THR A 73 8.89 18.89 -3.35
CA THR A 73 7.81 17.92 -3.15
C THR A 73 7.52 17.75 -1.67
N TYR A 74 6.25 17.59 -1.31
CA TYR A 74 5.82 17.30 0.04
C TYR A 74 4.85 16.12 0.06
N GLU A 75 4.88 15.34 1.13
CA GLU A 75 4.01 14.19 1.33
C GLU A 75 3.61 14.11 2.81
N ALA A 76 2.35 13.76 3.08
CA ALA A 76 1.86 13.52 4.43
C ALA A 76 0.91 12.31 4.43
N GLN A 77 1.12 11.40 5.38
CA GLN A 77 0.35 10.16 5.47
C GLN A 77 0.04 9.82 6.94
N SER A 78 -1.12 9.20 7.18
CA SER A 78 -1.54 8.78 8.51
C SER A 78 -2.39 7.52 8.47
N VAL A 79 -2.21 6.65 9.46
CA VAL A 79 -2.97 5.42 9.68
C VAL A 79 -3.52 5.43 11.10
N LEU A 80 -4.76 5.00 11.24
CA LEU A 80 -5.46 4.87 12.50
C LEU A 80 -6.01 3.46 12.60
N ASN A 81 -5.74 2.81 13.72
CA ASN A 81 -6.36 1.57 14.13
C ASN A 81 -7.34 1.88 15.25
N LEU A 82 -8.63 1.68 14.97
CA LEU A 82 -9.69 1.87 15.93
C LEU A 82 -10.15 0.51 16.44
N PRO A 83 -10.13 0.26 17.76
CA PRO A 83 -10.68 -0.96 18.31
C PRO A 83 -12.20 -0.97 18.06
N PHE A 84 -12.75 -2.15 17.82
CA PHE A 84 -14.17 -2.37 17.74
C PHE A 84 -14.55 -3.38 18.81
N LEU A 85 -15.35 -2.89 19.77
CA LEU A 85 -16.19 -3.63 20.74
C LEU A 85 -16.63 -5.01 20.22
#